data_AF-A0A182S6Y5-F1
#
_entry.id   AF-A0A182S6Y5-F1
#
_cell.length_a   1.000
_cell.length_b   1.000
_cell.length_c   1.000
_cell.angle_alpha   90.00
_cell.angle_beta   90.00
_cell.angle_gamma   90.00
#
_symmetry.space_group_name_H-M   'P 1'
#
loop_
_entity.id
_entity.type
_entity.pdbx_description
1 polymer ?
#
loop_
_entity_poly.entity_id
_entity_poly.type
_entity_poly.pdbx_seq_one_letter_code
_entity_poly.pdbx_strand_id
1 'polypeptide(L)'
;MTRLVCIDTPYLETELIKCRSTLRRHQMPLLHVVMKVPKVYNYVVMQYNLYYKFKTYQPFLINGEFEACSTMNESESGTLQDPLSVYALNVLKQLMPKVIVPCPHGVCFSVA
;
A
#
# COMPACT_ATOMS: atom_id res chain seq x y z
N MET A 1 -19.08 -12.64 -2.91
CA MET A 1 -18.67 -11.41 -2.20
C MET A 1 -17.33 -11.68 -1.55
N THR A 2 -16.25 -11.08 -2.05
CA THR A 2 -14.93 -11.22 -1.44
C THR A 2 -14.81 -10.20 -0.33
N ARG A 3 -14.70 -10.66 0.92
CA ARG A 3 -14.46 -9.81 2.09
C ARG A 3 -12.96 -9.48 2.10
N LEU A 4 -12.58 -8.23 2.39
CA LEU A 4 -11.17 -7.92 2.65
C LEU A 4 -10.79 -8.60 3.97
N VAL A 5 -9.84 -9.53 3.94
CA VAL A 5 -9.41 -10.29 5.12
C VAL A 5 -7.89 -10.24 5.20
N CYS A 6 -7.36 -10.05 6.40
CA CYS A 6 -5.94 -10.28 6.67
C CYS A 6 -5.71 -11.80 6.75
N ILE A 7 -4.81 -12.31 5.92
CA ILE A 7 -4.46 -13.74 5.83
C ILE A 7 -3.02 -13.96 6.34
N ASP A 8 -2.66 -15.22 6.58
CA ASP A 8 -1.29 -15.66 6.90
C ASP A 8 -0.64 -14.95 8.09
N THR A 9 -1.43 -14.72 9.13
CA THR A 9 -0.95 -14.19 10.42
C THR A 9 -0.45 -15.32 11.32
N PRO A 10 0.68 -15.16 12.04
CA PRO A 10 1.50 -13.96 12.19
C PRO A 10 2.50 -13.74 11.03
N TYR A 11 2.75 -12.49 10.69
CA TYR A 11 3.74 -12.12 9.67
C TYR A 11 5.16 -12.22 10.26
N LEU A 12 6.14 -12.61 9.43
CA LEU A 12 7.53 -12.82 9.90
C LEU A 12 8.15 -11.56 10.53
N GLU A 13 7.87 -10.40 9.94
CA GLU A 13 8.57 -9.15 10.24
C GLU A 13 7.67 -8.11 10.93
N THR A 14 6.35 -8.31 10.92
CA THR A 14 5.37 -7.34 11.44
C THR A 14 4.33 -8.01 12.32
N GLU A 15 3.84 -7.27 13.30
CA GLU A 15 2.82 -7.75 14.23
C GLU A 15 1.48 -7.08 13.91
N LEU A 16 0.46 -7.89 13.59
CA LEU A 16 -0.89 -7.39 13.32
C LEU A 16 -1.64 -7.17 14.65
N ILE A 17 -1.87 -5.92 15.02
CA ILE A 17 -2.60 -5.56 16.24
C ILE A 17 -4.11 -5.63 16.02
N LYS A 18 -4.59 -5.13 14.88
CA LYS A 18 -6.02 -5.06 14.57
C LYS A 18 -6.25 -5.15 13.07
N CYS A 19 -7.19 -5.98 12.65
CA CYS A 19 -7.70 -6.02 11.28
C CYS A 19 -9.21 -6.11 11.30
N ARG A 20 -9.88 -5.06 10.81
CA ARG A 20 -11.35 -5.01 10.77
C ARG A 20 -11.82 -4.43 9.44
N SER A 21 -12.48 -5.27 8.64
CA SER A 21 -13.22 -4.83 7.45
C SER A 21 -14.66 -4.46 7.84
N THR A 22 -15.09 -3.24 7.55
CA THR A 22 -16.48 -2.81 7.70
C THR A 22 -17.09 -2.59 6.32
N LEU A 23 -18.01 -3.47 5.94
CA LEU A 23 -18.77 -3.36 4.69
C LEU A 23 -19.82 -2.25 4.84
N ARG A 24 -19.84 -1.30 3.91
CA ARG A 24 -20.87 -0.24 3.85
C ARG A 24 -21.77 -0.51 2.64
N ARG A 25 -23.09 -0.39 2.79
CA ARG A 25 -24.02 -0.56 1.66
C ARG A 25 -23.82 0.61 0.68
N HIS A 26 -23.66 0.28 -0.60
CA HIS A 26 -23.52 1.25 -1.71
C HIS A 26 -22.29 2.18 -1.58
N GLN A 27 -21.31 1.80 -0.78
CA GLN A 27 -20.09 2.57 -0.51
C GLN A 27 -18.89 1.63 -0.42
N MET A 28 -17.69 2.18 -0.61
CA MET A 28 -16.45 1.43 -0.51
C MET A 28 -16.31 0.84 0.91
N PRO A 29 -15.87 -0.43 1.05
CA PRO A 29 -15.63 -1.01 2.36
C PRO A 29 -14.50 -0.27 3.08
N LEU A 30 -14.66 -0.06 4.38
CA LEU A 30 -13.60 0.51 5.22
C LEU A 30 -12.72 -0.61 5.75
N LEU A 31 -11.41 -0.39 5.69
CA LEU A 31 -10.42 -1.33 6.19
C LEU A 31 -9.63 -0.65 7.31
N HIS A 32 -9.86 -1.10 8.54
CA HIS A 32 -9.13 -0.62 9.70
C HIS A 32 -8.05 -1.63 10.08
N VAL A 33 -6.81 -1.35 9.69
CA VAL A 33 -5.62 -2.18 9.93
C VAL A 33 -4.63 -1.41 10.78
N VAL A 34 -4.21 -2.02 11.88
CA VAL A 34 -3.16 -1.51 12.76
C VAL A 34 -2.07 -2.57 12.82
N MET A 35 -0.87 -2.19 12.41
CA MET A 35 0.30 -3.05 12.37
C MET A 35 1.47 -2.39 13.09
N LYS A 36 2.20 -3.18 13.85
CA LYS A 36 3.44 -2.77 14.50
C LYS A 36 4.61 -3.32 13.69
N VAL A 37 5.47 -2.41 13.25
CA VAL A 37 6.69 -2.71 12.52
C VAL A 37 7.86 -2.45 13.48
N PRO A 38 8.43 -3.50 14.11
CA PRO A 38 9.43 -3.35 15.16
C PRO A 38 10.82 -2.92 14.64
N LYS A 39 11.12 -3.22 13.38
CA LYS A 39 12.38 -2.86 12.72
C LYS A 39 12.20 -1.59 11.88
N VAL A 40 13.30 -0.90 11.64
CA VAL A 40 13.35 0.27 10.77
C VAL A 40 13.85 -0.17 9.40
N TYR A 41 13.09 0.16 8.35
CA TYR A 41 13.42 -0.15 6.96
C TYR A 41 13.78 1.14 6.21
N ASN A 42 15.02 1.21 5.73
CA ASN A 42 15.51 2.28 4.85
C ASN A 42 15.31 1.97 3.37
N TYR A 43 14.98 0.72 3.06
CA TYR A 43 14.80 0.21 1.71
C TYR A 43 13.55 -0.66 1.70
N VAL A 44 12.57 -0.27 0.90
CA VAL A 44 11.29 -0.97 0.78
C VAL A 44 10.93 -1.03 -0.69
N VAL A 45 10.78 -2.25 -1.22
CA VAL A 45 10.35 -2.47 -2.59
C VAL A 45 8.86 -2.78 -2.58
N MET A 46 8.10 -1.99 -3.34
CA MET A 46 6.68 -2.22 -3.57
C MET A 46 6.47 -2.76 -4.97
N GLN A 47 5.93 -3.97 -5.04
CA GLN A 47 5.51 -4.61 -6.28
C GLN A 47 3.99 -4.70 -6.31
N TYR A 48 3.38 -4.29 -7.43
CA TYR A 48 1.94 -4.38 -7.62
C TYR A 48 1.61 -4.98 -8.98
N ASN A 49 0.58 -5.82 -9.00
CA ASN A 49 0.02 -6.42 -10.20
C ASN A 49 -1.49 -6.17 -10.22
N LEU A 50 -1.95 -5.36 -11.16
CA LEU A 50 -3.37 -5.05 -11.31
C LEU A 50 -4.02 -6.02 -12.29
N TYR A 51 -4.98 -6.80 -11.80
CA TYR A 51 -5.77 -7.71 -12.62
C TYR A 51 -7.18 -7.16 -12.74
N TYR A 52 -7.65 -6.92 -13.97
CA TYR A 52 -9.00 -6.45 -14.22
C TYR A 52 -9.87 -7.60 -14.73
N LYS A 53 -11.11 -7.71 -14.22
CA LYS A 53 -12.06 -8.74 -14.65
C LYS A 53 -13.32 -8.09 -15.22
N PHE A 54 -13.41 -8.05 -16.55
CA PHE A 54 -14.63 -7.63 -17.25
C PHE A 54 -15.53 -8.82 -17.60
N LYS A 55 -14.95 -9.92 -18.10
CA LYS A 55 -15.62 -11.23 -18.31
C LYS A 55 -14.67 -12.40 -18.01
N THR A 56 -13.41 -12.29 -18.41
CA THR A 56 -12.28 -13.16 -18.04
C THR A 56 -11.24 -12.32 -17.28
N TYR A 57 -10.41 -12.95 -16.43
CA TYR A 57 -9.28 -12.26 -15.82
C TYR A 57 -8.30 -11.90 -16.93
N GLN A 58 -8.24 -10.62 -17.30
CA GLN A 58 -7.24 -10.11 -18.23
C GLN A 58 -6.25 -9.28 -17.43
N PRO A 59 -4.93 -9.45 -17.63
CA PRO A 59 -3.94 -8.61 -16.97
C PRO A 59 -4.19 -7.17 -17.39
N PHE A 60 -4.44 -6.28 -16.43
CA PHE A 60 -4.35 -4.86 -16.69
C PHE A 60 -2.86 -4.61 -16.88
N LEU A 61 -2.44 -3.97 -17.98
CA LEU A 61 -1.03 -3.74 -18.35
C LEU A 61 -0.32 -2.71 -17.42
N ILE A 62 -0.78 -2.60 -16.17
CA ILE A 62 -0.27 -1.71 -15.14
C ILE A 62 0.24 -2.62 -14.02
N ASN A 63 1.39 -3.22 -14.30
CA ASN A 63 2.24 -3.93 -13.35
C ASN A 63 3.50 -3.08 -13.15
N GLY A 64 3.94 -2.94 -11.91
CA GLY A 64 5.07 -2.09 -11.58
C GLY A 64 5.75 -2.54 -10.31
N GLU A 65 7.03 -2.22 -10.24
CA GLU A 65 7.88 -2.40 -9.08
C GLU A 65 8.65 -1.10 -8.89
N PHE A 66 8.63 -0.56 -7.68
CA PHE A 66 9.37 0.64 -7.35
C PHE A 66 9.89 0.59 -5.91
N GLU A 67 11.02 1.24 -5.69
CA GLU A 67 11.54 1.42 -4.35
C GLU A 67 10.84 2.61 -3.69
N ALA A 68 10.04 2.34 -2.66
CA ALA A 68 9.22 3.34 -1.98
C ALA A 68 10.05 4.54 -1.48
N CYS A 69 11.17 4.28 -0.82
CA CYS A 69 12.01 5.34 -0.25
C CYS A 69 12.65 6.23 -1.32
N SER A 70 13.28 5.64 -2.35
CA SER A 70 13.84 6.41 -3.47
C SER A 70 12.76 7.22 -4.21
N THR A 71 11.62 6.60 -4.53
CA THR A 71 10.53 7.27 -5.24
C THR A 71 9.95 8.44 -4.43
N MET A 72 9.89 8.33 -3.11
CA MET A 72 9.47 9.44 -2.25
C MET A 72 10.49 10.58 -2.23
N ASN A 73 11.78 10.26 -2.09
CA ASN A 73 12.85 11.26 -2.11
C ASN A 73 12.94 11.99 -3.46
N GLU A 74 12.81 11.25 -4.57
CA GLU A 74 12.77 11.80 -5.92
C GLU A 74 11.52 12.66 -6.15
N SER A 75 10.37 12.25 -5.60
CA SER A 75 9.15 13.04 -5.64
C SER A 75 9.29 14.37 -4.89
N GLU A 76 9.96 14.39 -3.74
CA GLU A 76 10.20 15.62 -2.97
C GLU A 76 11.24 16.53 -3.66
N SER A 77 12.26 15.93 -4.27
CA SER A 77 13.30 16.64 -5.01
C SER A 77 12.85 17.12 -6.40
N GLY A 78 11.65 16.73 -6.85
CA GLY A 78 11.13 17.06 -8.17
C GLY A 78 11.82 16.34 -9.34
N THR A 79 12.56 15.27 -9.05
CA THR A 79 13.34 14.50 -10.04
C THR A 79 12.63 13.23 -10.52
N LEU A 80 11.48 12.87 -9.92
CA LEU A 80 10.70 11.70 -10.32
C LEU A 80 10.04 11.92 -11.69
N GLN A 81 10.58 11.28 -12.73
CA GLN A 81 10.12 11.42 -14.12
C GLN A 81 9.19 10.30 -14.58
N ASP A 82 9.21 9.14 -13.91
CA ASP A 82 8.40 8.00 -14.32
C ASP A 82 6.90 8.23 -14.03
N PRO A 83 6.03 8.31 -15.06
CA PRO A 83 4.63 8.66 -14.87
C PRO A 83 3.85 7.58 -14.09
N LEU A 84 4.26 6.31 -14.17
CA LEU A 84 3.63 5.22 -13.41
C LEU A 84 3.92 5.36 -11.92
N SER A 85 5.16 5.66 -11.56
CA SER A 85 5.60 5.90 -10.18
C SER A 85 4.94 7.16 -9.60
N VAL A 86 4.84 8.23 -10.38
CA VAL A 86 4.11 9.46 -9.98
C VAL A 86 2.64 9.13 -9.70
N TYR A 87 1.99 8.38 -10.60
CA TYR A 87 0.59 7.98 -10.42
C TYR A 87 0.41 7.07 -9.20
N ALA A 88 1.25 6.04 -9.05
CA ALA A 88 1.21 5.10 -7.93
C ALA A 88 1.40 5.83 -6.59
N LEU A 89 2.39 6.71 -6.50
CA LEU A 89 2.65 7.49 -5.30
C LEU A 89 1.48 8.41 -4.94
N ASN A 90 0.86 9.06 -5.93
CA ASN A 90 -0.30 9.92 -5.70
C ASN A 90 -1.52 9.12 -5.19
N VAL A 91 -1.79 7.96 -5.79
CA VAL A 91 -2.85 7.05 -5.32
C VAL A 91 -2.58 6.60 -3.89
N LEU A 92 -1.34 6.21 -3.58
CA LEU A 92 -0.95 5.79 -2.23
C LEU A 92 -1.07 6.92 -1.20
N LYS A 93 -0.68 8.16 -1.55
CA LYS A 93 -0.85 9.34 -0.69
C LYS A 93 -2.33 9.62 -0.39
N GLN A 94 -3.22 9.41 -1.36
CA GLN A 94 -4.67 9.59 -1.15
C GLN A 94 -5.28 8.49 -0.29
N LEU A 95 -4.87 7.24 -0.50
CA LEU A 95 -5.45 6.08 0.19
C LEU A 95 -4.89 5.89 1.61
N MET A 96 -3.60 6.13 1.79
CA MET A 96 -2.87 5.82 3.02
C MET A 96 -1.93 6.97 3.45
N PRO A 97 -2.46 8.19 3.64
CA PRO A 97 -1.64 9.38 3.93
C PRO A 97 -0.78 9.25 5.19
N LYS A 98 -1.21 8.44 6.16
CA LYS A 98 -0.49 8.19 7.42
C LYS A 98 0.65 7.17 7.28
N VAL A 99 0.70 6.43 6.18
CA VAL A 99 1.71 5.41 5.90
C VAL A 99 2.79 5.95 4.97
N ILE A 100 2.40 6.77 3.99
CA ILE A 100 3.31 7.38 3.03
C ILE A 100 3.97 8.61 3.66
N VAL A 101 4.94 8.35 4.54
CA VAL A 101 5.80 9.35 5.20
C VAL A 101 7.25 9.19 4.75
N PRO A 102 8.07 10.25 4.74
CA PRO A 102 9.48 10.14 4.36
C PRO A 102 10.20 9.05 5.16
N CYS A 103 11.10 8.32 4.50
CA CYS A 103 11.90 7.30 5.16
C CYS A 103 12.82 7.94 6.22
N PRO A 104 13.15 7.23 7.30
CA PRO A 104 13.02 5.78 7.50
C PRO A 104 11.62 5.30 7.90
N HIS A 105 11.18 4.18 7.33
CA HIS A 105 9.92 3.55 7.71
C HIS A 105 10.10 2.67 8.95
N GLY A 106 9.39 3.01 10.00
CA GLY A 106 9.30 2.26 11.25
C GLY A 106 8.26 2.96 12.11
N VAL A 107 7.82 2.33 13.20
CA VAL A 107 6.71 2.79 14.07
C VAL A 107 5.34 2.30 13.57
N CYS A 108 4.41 2.17 14.51
CA CYS A 108 3.07 1.61 14.32
C CYS A 108 2.30 2.37 13.22
N PHE A 109 1.88 1.65 12.17
CA PHE A 109 1.09 2.23 11.10
C PHE A 109 -0.39 1.84 11.26
N SER A 110 -1.26 2.84 11.13
CA SER A 110 -2.72 2.68 11.14
C SER A 110 -3.29 3.12 9.80
N VAL A 111 -3.88 2.18 9.08
CA VAL A 111 -4.68 2.40 7.88
C VAL A 111 -6.14 2.35 8.28
N ALA A 112 -6.92 3.39 7.98
CA ALA A 112 -8.33 3.52 8.35
C ALA A 112 -9.15 4.08 7.19
#